data_AF-A0A4R8WY22-F1
#
_entry.id   AF-A0A4R8WY22-F1
#
_cell.length_a   1.000
_cell.length_b   1.000
_cell.length_c   1.000
_cell.angle_alpha   90.00
_cell.angle_beta   90.00
_cell.angle_gamma   90.00
#
_symmetry.space_group_name_H-M   'P 1'
#
loop_
_entity.id
_entity.type
_entity.pdbx_description
1 polymer ?
#
loop_
_entity_poly.entity_id
_entity_poly.type
_entity_poly.pdbx_seq_one_letter_code
_entity_poly.pdbx_strand_id
1 'polypeptide(L)'
;MYTRVESSTAVQKLAIGLHDSARDRPWVVVSSPFGTAAPEIGIDQLSTQIGDVAQVFLIQTGELTRQLGDLLPPQFQVYGSAGRSYPIGPGAFADLSRSRLRFTHGDPQHATDQLVTDALAHAHQAGLFALAPASVITVTGTVKGFLLRGSRALVELDDGGMATVWQELTYPPVPLDWTLVPGQRVQGALDVPTHRLNVEVKPPTNAAIATRFPNGGITLALVQKVSAQRAVLALHPHLSITITRADISPNPLDKVDALLSEGDVVAARVIHLPSGAVHLCLSDVDDDEPVLPPLAAVRNGPPWLRENRPLLPIVEEDEHADEPVLEPASAQSPVEYARAHAASVLAETSQAELVALAAMAHLDESFRPPRPSPGPGRSHAARHPTAAAIPFRVAPTPAP
;
A
#
# COMPACT_ATOMS: atom_id res chain seq x y z
N MET A 1 -19.20 -8.22 -2.51
CA MET A 1 -19.91 -8.19 -3.80
C MET A 1 -19.44 -6.97 -4.58
N TYR A 2 -19.13 -7.09 -5.87
CA TYR A 2 -18.73 -5.98 -6.73
C TYR A 2 -19.69 -5.80 -7.90
N THR A 3 -19.71 -4.60 -8.48
CA THR A 3 -20.54 -4.24 -9.63
C THR A 3 -19.69 -4.24 -10.90
N ARG A 4 -20.11 -4.94 -11.96
CA ARG A 4 -19.44 -4.88 -13.26
C ARG A 4 -19.97 -3.71 -14.08
N VAL A 5 -19.06 -3.00 -14.74
CA VAL A 5 -19.33 -1.86 -15.62
C VAL A 5 -19.06 -2.28 -17.05
N GLU A 6 -20.11 -2.75 -17.72
CA GLU A 6 -20.01 -3.46 -19.01
C GLU A 6 -20.60 -2.66 -20.18
N SER A 7 -21.10 -1.44 -19.93
CA SER A 7 -21.72 -0.60 -20.97
C SER A 7 -21.40 0.87 -20.79
N SER A 8 -21.51 1.63 -21.88
CA SER A 8 -21.34 3.09 -21.89
C SER A 8 -22.30 3.79 -20.91
N THR A 9 -23.55 3.33 -20.81
CA THR A 9 -24.52 3.84 -19.85
C THR A 9 -24.10 3.54 -18.40
N ALA A 10 -23.52 2.37 -18.13
CA ALA A 10 -22.99 2.04 -16.81
C ALA A 10 -21.78 2.92 -16.46
N VAL A 11 -20.91 3.24 -17.43
CA VAL A 11 -19.80 4.19 -17.25
C VAL A 11 -20.31 5.59 -16.90
N GLN A 12 -21.34 6.08 -17.60
CA GLN A 12 -21.94 7.37 -17.27
C GLN A 12 -22.53 7.40 -15.86
N LYS A 13 -23.24 6.33 -15.45
CA LYS A 13 -23.75 6.20 -14.07
C LYS A 13 -22.62 6.16 -13.04
N LEU A 14 -21.54 5.43 -13.32
CA LEU A 14 -20.36 5.40 -12.47
C LEU A 14 -19.75 6.80 -12.33
N ALA A 15 -19.55 7.51 -13.44
CA ALA A 15 -19.00 8.86 -13.41
C ALA A 15 -19.87 9.84 -12.63
N ILE A 16 -21.19 9.84 -12.88
CA ILE A 16 -22.16 10.67 -12.12
C ILE A 16 -22.06 10.38 -10.62
N GLY A 17 -22.02 9.10 -10.24
CA GLY A 17 -21.88 8.71 -8.84
C GLY A 17 -20.54 9.13 -8.23
N LEU A 18 -19.43 9.00 -8.97
CA LEU A 18 -18.11 9.45 -8.49
C LEU A 18 -18.07 10.96 -8.22
N HIS A 19 -18.79 11.77 -9.01
CA HIS A 19 -18.97 13.21 -8.80
C HIS A 19 -19.97 13.56 -7.70
N ASP A 20 -20.79 12.61 -7.25
CA ASP A 20 -21.72 12.85 -6.16
C ASP A 20 -20.98 12.94 -4.81
N SER A 21 -20.98 14.15 -4.25
CA SER A 21 -20.39 14.44 -2.94
C SER A 21 -21.19 13.85 -1.76
N ALA A 22 -22.46 13.47 -1.99
CA ALA A 22 -23.37 12.92 -0.99
C ALA A 22 -23.33 11.38 -0.90
N ARG A 23 -22.38 10.72 -1.59
CA ARG A 23 -22.16 9.27 -1.45
C ARG A 23 -21.98 8.88 0.02
N ASP A 24 -22.61 7.78 0.40
CA ASP A 24 -22.55 7.20 1.74
C ASP A 24 -21.22 6.48 2.03
N ARG A 25 -20.47 6.11 0.98
CA ARG A 25 -19.21 5.36 1.10
C ARG A 25 -18.22 5.62 -0.04
N PRO A 26 -16.90 5.47 0.20
CA PRO A 26 -15.89 5.48 -0.84
C PRO A 26 -16.16 4.43 -1.91
N TRP A 27 -15.76 4.73 -3.15
CA TRP A 27 -15.91 3.81 -4.29
C TRP A 27 -14.53 3.41 -4.79
N VAL A 28 -14.32 2.12 -5.01
CA VAL A 28 -13.08 1.59 -5.59
C VAL A 28 -13.37 1.08 -6.99
N VAL A 29 -12.64 1.58 -7.97
CA VAL A 29 -12.75 1.14 -9.36
C VAL A 29 -11.50 0.35 -9.70
N VAL A 30 -11.68 -0.89 -10.15
CA VAL A 30 -10.63 -1.78 -10.62
C VAL A 30 -10.82 -2.02 -12.11
N SER A 31 -9.74 -1.91 -12.86
CA SER A 31 -9.71 -2.25 -14.28
C SER A 31 -9.11 -3.64 -14.51
N SER A 32 -9.61 -4.38 -15.50
CA SER A 32 -8.98 -5.63 -15.95
C SER A 32 -7.84 -5.37 -16.94
N PRO A 33 -6.96 -6.34 -17.24
CA PRO A 33 -6.08 -6.27 -18.41
C PRO A 33 -6.83 -6.03 -19.72
N PHE A 34 -6.14 -5.46 -20.71
CA PHE A 34 -6.73 -5.28 -22.04
C PHE A 34 -7.10 -6.64 -22.64
N GLY A 35 -8.30 -6.74 -23.19
CA GLY A 35 -8.79 -7.97 -23.83
C GLY A 35 -9.28 -9.06 -22.86
N THR A 36 -9.24 -8.84 -21.54
CA THR A 36 -9.77 -9.80 -20.55
C THR A 36 -10.85 -9.16 -19.68
N ALA A 37 -11.77 -9.97 -19.16
CA ALA A 37 -12.81 -9.52 -18.24
C ALA A 37 -12.45 -9.72 -16.77
N ALA A 38 -11.39 -10.47 -16.47
CA ALA A 38 -10.94 -10.77 -15.11
C ALA A 38 -9.75 -9.87 -14.74
N PRO A 39 -9.81 -9.13 -13.62
CA PRO A 39 -8.69 -8.32 -13.18
C PRO A 39 -7.57 -9.18 -12.59
N GLU A 40 -6.34 -8.69 -12.67
CA GLU A 40 -5.21 -9.27 -11.92
C GLU A 40 -5.32 -8.98 -10.42
N ILE A 41 -5.78 -7.77 -10.07
CA ILE A 41 -6.10 -7.38 -8.69
C ILE A 41 -7.17 -8.35 -8.15
N GLY A 42 -6.95 -8.85 -6.94
CA GLY A 42 -7.83 -9.79 -6.24
C GLY A 42 -9.16 -9.16 -5.85
N ILE A 43 -10.06 -8.97 -6.82
CA ILE A 43 -11.31 -8.21 -6.61
C ILE A 43 -12.27 -8.87 -5.62
N ASP A 44 -12.26 -10.20 -5.52
CA ASP A 44 -13.06 -10.94 -4.54
C ASP A 44 -12.53 -10.72 -3.12
N GLN A 45 -11.20 -10.76 -2.94
CA GLN A 45 -10.55 -10.41 -1.68
C GLN A 45 -10.85 -8.95 -1.30
N LEU A 46 -10.66 -8.03 -2.24
CA LEU A 46 -10.97 -6.61 -2.06
C LEU A 46 -12.43 -6.45 -1.60
N SER A 47 -13.38 -7.00 -2.35
CA SER A 47 -14.82 -6.90 -2.03
C SER A 47 -15.20 -7.53 -0.70
N THR A 48 -14.47 -8.54 -0.24
CA THR A 48 -14.68 -9.19 1.06
C THR A 48 -14.12 -8.31 2.18
N GLN A 49 -12.96 -7.71 1.97
CA GLN A 49 -12.31 -6.89 3.00
C GLN A 49 -12.97 -5.53 3.15
N ILE A 50 -13.37 -4.84 2.09
CA ILE A 50 -13.87 -3.44 2.21
C ILE A 50 -15.36 -3.29 1.90
N GLY A 51 -16.09 -4.38 1.66
CA GLY A 51 -17.49 -4.31 1.20
C GLY A 51 -18.47 -3.72 2.21
N ASP A 52 -18.12 -3.70 3.49
CA ASP A 52 -18.87 -3.05 4.58
C ASP A 52 -18.80 -1.52 4.48
N VAL A 53 -17.64 -0.99 4.10
CA VAL A 53 -17.31 0.44 4.18
C VAL A 53 -17.06 1.11 2.83
N ALA A 54 -17.00 0.36 1.73
CA ALA A 54 -16.76 0.87 0.38
C ALA A 54 -17.50 0.04 -0.68
N GLN A 55 -17.75 0.64 -1.84
CA GLN A 55 -18.35 -0.05 -2.99
C GLN A 55 -17.30 -0.34 -4.06
N VAL A 56 -17.26 -1.58 -4.56
CA VAL A 56 -16.26 -2.02 -5.55
C VAL A 56 -16.90 -2.14 -6.94
N PHE A 57 -16.22 -1.58 -7.93
CA PHE A 57 -16.59 -1.62 -9.35
C PHE A 57 -15.48 -2.27 -10.18
N LEU A 58 -15.86 -3.11 -11.13
CA LEU A 58 -14.96 -3.69 -12.14
C LEU A 58 -15.28 -3.10 -13.51
N ILE A 59 -14.29 -2.55 -14.19
CA ILE A 59 -14.40 -2.03 -15.55
C ILE A 59 -13.40 -2.71 -16.47
N GLN A 60 -13.79 -3.04 -17.69
CA GLN A 60 -12.84 -3.64 -18.64
C GLN A 60 -11.92 -2.55 -19.23
N THR A 61 -10.60 -2.78 -19.24
CA THR A 61 -9.67 -1.85 -19.90
C THR A 61 -9.94 -1.80 -21.40
N GLY A 62 -10.02 -0.59 -21.93
CA GLY A 62 -10.29 -0.29 -23.33
C GLY A 62 -11.19 0.94 -23.45
N GLU A 63 -12.21 0.83 -24.29
CA GLU A 63 -13.11 1.94 -24.59
C GLU A 63 -13.89 2.45 -23.35
N LEU A 64 -14.29 1.54 -22.46
CA LEU A 64 -15.03 1.92 -21.25
C LEU A 64 -14.16 2.71 -20.26
N THR A 65 -12.90 2.32 -20.04
CA THR A 65 -11.96 3.08 -19.21
C THR A 65 -11.59 4.42 -19.83
N ARG A 66 -11.50 4.50 -21.16
CA ARG A 66 -11.25 5.75 -21.89
C ARG A 66 -12.43 6.71 -21.72
N GLN A 67 -13.66 6.22 -21.92
CA GLN A 67 -14.86 7.00 -21.69
C GLN A 67 -14.98 7.47 -20.23
N LEU A 68 -14.65 6.61 -19.26
CA LEU A 68 -14.64 7.02 -17.86
C LEU A 68 -13.61 8.12 -17.62
N GLY A 69 -12.41 8.01 -18.21
CA GLY A 69 -11.36 9.03 -18.15
C GLY A 69 -11.81 10.38 -18.70
N ASP A 70 -12.55 10.39 -19.82
CA ASP A 70 -13.09 11.61 -20.42
C ASP A 70 -14.14 12.32 -19.52
N LEU A 71 -14.78 11.58 -18.60
CA LEU A 71 -15.81 12.09 -17.68
C LEU A 71 -15.25 12.45 -16.29
N LEU A 72 -13.99 12.10 -16.01
CA LEU A 72 -13.32 12.40 -14.75
C LEU A 72 -12.35 13.57 -14.91
N PRO A 73 -11.98 14.26 -13.82
CA PRO A 73 -10.90 15.24 -13.87
C PRO A 73 -9.60 14.59 -14.35
N PRO A 74 -8.69 15.36 -14.98
CA PRO A 74 -7.41 14.84 -15.45
C PRO A 74 -6.65 14.09 -14.35
N GLN A 75 -6.02 12.98 -14.71
CA GLN A 75 -5.22 12.12 -13.83
C GLN A 75 -6.00 11.21 -12.86
N PHE A 76 -7.34 11.28 -12.85
CA PHE A 76 -8.19 10.40 -12.04
C PHE A 76 -8.71 9.16 -12.75
N GLN A 77 -8.27 8.88 -13.97
CA GLN A 77 -8.61 7.68 -14.72
C GLN A 77 -8.07 6.38 -14.09
N VAL A 78 -8.69 5.25 -14.46
CA VAL A 78 -8.27 3.88 -14.11
C VAL A 78 -8.20 3.06 -15.39
N TYR A 79 -7.10 2.34 -15.60
CA TYR A 79 -6.85 1.55 -16.81
C TYR A 79 -5.70 0.56 -16.57
N GLY A 80 -5.55 -0.41 -17.47
CA GLY A 80 -4.33 -1.22 -17.60
C GLY A 80 -4.06 -2.10 -16.37
N SER A 81 -5.05 -2.86 -15.92
CA SER A 81 -4.96 -3.70 -14.72
C SER A 81 -4.74 -2.93 -13.41
N ALA A 82 -5.00 -1.61 -13.39
CA ALA A 82 -4.89 -0.81 -12.19
C ALA A 82 -6.21 -0.69 -11.45
N GLY A 83 -6.15 -0.25 -10.19
CA GLY A 83 -7.32 0.21 -9.45
C GLY A 83 -7.09 1.56 -8.78
N ARG A 84 -8.18 2.21 -8.36
CA ARG A 84 -8.15 3.47 -7.61
C ARG A 84 -9.33 3.53 -6.64
N SER A 85 -9.07 3.98 -5.42
CA SER A 85 -10.11 4.37 -4.47
C SER A 85 -10.45 5.86 -4.62
N TYR A 86 -11.72 6.22 -4.52
CA TYR A 86 -12.21 7.60 -4.58
C TYR A 86 -12.93 7.97 -3.28
N PRO A 87 -12.48 9.02 -2.57
CA PRO A 87 -13.09 9.45 -1.32
C PRO A 87 -14.46 10.07 -1.55
N ILE A 88 -15.22 10.25 -0.47
CA ILE A 88 -16.51 10.97 -0.47
C ILE A 88 -16.31 12.46 -0.17
N GLY A 89 -17.39 13.23 -0.30
CA GLY A 89 -17.45 14.64 0.07
C GLY A 89 -16.98 15.62 -1.02
N PRO A 90 -17.09 16.93 -0.76
CA PRO A 90 -16.91 17.99 -1.76
C PRO A 90 -15.48 18.13 -2.30
N GLY A 91 -14.51 17.41 -1.73
CA GLY A 91 -13.10 17.41 -2.14
C GLY A 91 -12.63 16.08 -2.73
N ALA A 92 -13.53 15.24 -3.25
CA ALA A 92 -13.20 13.89 -3.74
C ALA A 92 -12.09 13.88 -4.83
N PHE A 93 -11.99 14.97 -5.60
CA PHE A 93 -11.03 15.16 -6.69
C PHE A 93 -10.03 16.30 -6.43
N ALA A 94 -9.97 16.82 -5.21
CA ALA A 94 -9.11 17.96 -4.89
C ALA A 94 -7.62 17.60 -4.81
N ASP A 95 -7.31 16.34 -4.51
CA ASP A 95 -5.95 15.88 -4.23
C ASP A 95 -5.72 14.48 -4.82
N LEU A 96 -4.83 14.41 -5.81
CA LEU A 96 -4.48 13.17 -6.49
C LEU A 96 -3.74 12.18 -5.57
N SER A 97 -2.99 12.70 -4.59
CA SER A 97 -2.20 11.88 -3.66
C SER A 97 -3.06 11.02 -2.74
N ARG A 98 -4.32 11.44 -2.53
CA ARG A 98 -5.33 10.69 -1.76
C ARG A 98 -5.98 9.57 -2.57
N SER A 99 -5.96 9.64 -3.89
CA SER A 99 -6.62 8.68 -4.76
C SER A 99 -5.61 8.11 -5.74
N ARG A 100 -4.50 7.52 -5.28
CA ARG A 100 -3.42 7.06 -6.17
C ARG A 100 -3.87 5.91 -7.08
N LEU A 101 -3.34 5.86 -8.30
CA LEU A 101 -3.52 4.72 -9.19
C LEU A 101 -2.60 3.59 -8.75
N ARG A 102 -3.16 2.42 -8.43
CA ARG A 102 -2.43 1.24 -7.96
C ARG A 102 -2.34 0.23 -9.09
N PHE A 103 -1.13 0.04 -9.62
CA PHE A 103 -0.81 -0.96 -10.64
C PHE A 103 -0.25 -2.22 -9.98
N THR A 104 -0.47 -3.38 -10.60
CA THR A 104 0.05 -4.67 -10.12
C THR A 104 1.56 -4.77 -10.24
N HIS A 105 2.17 -4.31 -11.34
CA HIS A 105 3.61 -4.42 -11.61
C HIS A 105 4.21 -5.82 -11.31
N GLY A 106 3.46 -6.88 -11.59
CA GLY A 106 3.88 -8.27 -11.30
C GLY A 106 3.63 -8.75 -9.86
N ASP A 107 3.14 -7.90 -8.96
CA ASP A 107 2.65 -8.25 -7.62
C ASP A 107 1.19 -7.81 -7.43
N PRO A 108 0.22 -8.62 -7.93
CA PRO A 108 -1.20 -8.30 -7.80
C PRO A 108 -1.70 -8.26 -6.36
N GLN A 109 -1.05 -9.00 -5.45
CA GLN A 109 -1.44 -9.04 -4.06
C GLN A 109 -1.08 -7.73 -3.37
N HIS A 110 0.11 -7.20 -3.63
CA HIS A 110 0.52 -5.91 -3.10
C HIS A 110 -0.40 -4.78 -3.58
N ALA A 111 -0.76 -4.75 -4.86
CA ALA A 111 -1.72 -3.76 -5.37
C ALA A 111 -3.12 -3.89 -4.75
N THR A 112 -3.56 -5.13 -4.48
CA THR A 112 -4.82 -5.40 -3.78
C THR A 112 -4.78 -4.85 -2.35
N ASP A 113 -3.70 -5.11 -1.61
CA ASP A 113 -3.53 -4.62 -0.25
C ASP A 113 -3.44 -3.09 -0.21
N GLN A 114 -2.74 -2.45 -1.17
CA GLN A 114 -2.71 -0.99 -1.29
C GLN A 114 -4.10 -0.38 -1.53
N LEU A 115 -4.94 -1.02 -2.35
CA LEU A 115 -6.31 -0.53 -2.59
C LEU A 115 -7.21 -0.71 -1.37
N VAL A 116 -7.04 -1.80 -0.62
CA VAL A 116 -7.69 -1.98 0.68
C VAL A 116 -7.29 -0.85 1.61
N THR A 117 -5.99 -0.54 1.71
CA THR A 117 -5.46 0.57 2.52
C THR A 117 -6.09 1.91 2.11
N ASP A 118 -6.10 2.25 0.82
CA ASP A 118 -6.65 3.51 0.33
C ASP A 118 -8.15 3.65 0.65
N ALA A 119 -8.94 2.59 0.45
CA ALA A 119 -10.38 2.60 0.70
C ALA A 119 -10.72 2.77 2.18
N LEU A 120 -9.97 2.12 3.07
CA LEU A 120 -10.17 2.25 4.51
C LEU A 120 -9.76 3.62 5.02
N ALA A 121 -8.65 4.17 4.51
CA ALA A 121 -8.26 5.54 4.84
C ALA A 121 -9.35 6.55 4.44
N HIS A 122 -9.98 6.36 3.27
CA HIS A 122 -11.11 7.19 2.85
C HIS A 122 -12.33 7.01 3.76
N ALA A 123 -12.62 5.78 4.18
CA ALA A 123 -13.74 5.49 5.08
C ALA A 123 -13.53 6.07 6.50
N HIS A 124 -12.30 6.02 7.02
CA HIS A 124 -11.93 6.62 8.30
C HIS A 124 -12.05 8.13 8.27
N GLN A 125 -11.52 8.77 7.24
CA GLN A 125 -11.64 10.22 7.05
C GLN A 125 -13.10 10.66 6.89
N ALA A 126 -13.95 9.80 6.33
CA ALA A 126 -15.39 10.01 6.21
C ALA A 126 -16.17 9.79 7.51
N GLY A 127 -15.53 9.28 8.57
CA GLY A 127 -16.18 8.94 9.83
C GLY A 127 -17.06 7.69 9.74
N LEU A 128 -16.90 6.84 8.73
CA LEU A 128 -17.73 5.64 8.53
C LEU A 128 -17.49 4.58 9.61
N PHE A 129 -16.33 4.59 10.27
CA PHE A 129 -16.08 3.75 11.44
C PHE A 129 -16.67 4.31 12.75
N ALA A 130 -17.11 5.57 12.76
CA ALA A 130 -17.85 6.13 13.90
C ALA A 130 -19.33 5.73 13.89
N LEU A 131 -19.85 5.26 12.74
CA LEU A 131 -21.15 4.61 12.61
C LEU A 131 -21.00 3.13 12.99
N ALA A 132 -20.83 2.87 14.29
CA ALA A 132 -20.68 1.52 14.81
C ALA A 132 -21.87 0.63 14.38
N PRO A 133 -21.64 -0.53 13.73
CA PRO A 133 -22.64 -1.59 13.75
C PRO A 133 -22.88 -2.03 15.20
N ALA A 134 -24.05 -2.61 15.49
CA ALA A 134 -24.46 -3.07 16.83
C ALA A 134 -23.56 -4.15 17.47
N SER A 135 -22.44 -4.49 16.83
CA SER A 135 -21.50 -5.56 17.17
C SER A 135 -20.13 -5.07 17.65
N VAL A 136 -19.98 -3.79 18.00
CA VAL A 136 -18.73 -3.26 18.55
C VAL A 136 -18.68 -3.50 20.06
N ILE A 137 -17.68 -4.26 20.52
CA ILE A 137 -17.45 -4.51 21.95
C ILE A 137 -16.07 -3.99 22.37
N THR A 138 -15.94 -3.51 23.61
CA THR A 138 -14.64 -3.15 24.16
C THR A 138 -13.91 -4.40 24.63
N VAL A 139 -12.70 -4.62 24.13
CA VAL A 139 -11.85 -5.76 24.50
C VAL A 139 -10.44 -5.30 24.88
N THR A 140 -9.73 -6.19 25.55
CA THR A 140 -8.31 -6.04 25.90
C THR A 140 -7.55 -7.21 25.30
N GLY A 141 -6.31 -6.96 24.89
CA GLY A 141 -5.43 -8.00 24.37
C GLY A 141 -3.96 -7.60 24.36
N THR A 142 -3.11 -8.50 23.87
CA THR A 142 -1.67 -8.33 23.77
C THR A 142 -1.21 -8.42 22.31
N VAL A 143 -0.45 -7.42 21.87
CA VAL A 143 0.16 -7.39 20.53
C VAL A 143 1.17 -8.53 20.42
N LYS A 144 1.02 -9.40 19.43
CA LYS A 144 1.93 -10.55 19.19
C LYS A 144 2.96 -10.27 18.12
N GLY A 145 2.63 -9.43 17.14
CA GLY A 145 3.54 -9.11 16.05
C GLY A 145 2.84 -8.30 14.97
N PHE A 146 3.56 -8.11 13.86
CA PHE A 146 3.09 -7.35 12.71
C PHE A 146 3.06 -8.24 11.47
N LEU A 147 2.08 -8.00 10.61
CA LEU A 147 1.90 -8.65 9.32
C LEU A 147 1.99 -7.60 8.21
N LEU A 148 2.11 -8.05 6.96
CA LEU A 148 2.06 -7.21 5.76
C LEU A 148 3.01 -5.99 5.83
N ARG A 149 4.28 -6.24 6.19
CA ARG A 149 5.32 -5.19 6.32
C ARG A 149 4.97 -4.07 7.32
N GLY A 150 4.20 -4.38 8.35
CA GLY A 150 3.89 -3.42 9.42
C GLY A 150 2.52 -2.75 9.30
N SER A 151 1.77 -2.94 8.22
CA SER A 151 0.45 -2.31 8.04
C SER A 151 -0.65 -2.92 8.91
N ARG A 152 -0.43 -4.12 9.45
CA ARG A 152 -1.35 -4.80 10.37
C ARG A 152 -0.62 -5.30 11.62
N ALA A 153 -1.17 -5.05 12.80
CA ALA A 153 -0.73 -5.66 14.04
C ALA A 153 -1.68 -6.76 14.48
N LEU A 154 -1.14 -7.90 14.89
CA LEU A 154 -1.89 -9.05 15.38
C LEU A 154 -2.00 -8.97 16.91
N VAL A 155 -3.21 -9.09 17.44
CA VAL A 155 -3.51 -9.00 18.87
C VAL A 155 -4.19 -10.29 19.32
N GLU A 156 -3.61 -10.94 20.34
CA GLU A 156 -4.29 -12.02 21.07
C GLU A 156 -5.14 -11.37 22.16
N LEU A 157 -6.45 -11.60 22.10
CA LEU A 157 -7.41 -11.07 23.06
C LEU A 157 -7.37 -11.90 24.35
N ASP A 158 -7.77 -11.30 25.47
CA ASP A 158 -7.78 -11.99 26.78
C ASP A 158 -8.77 -13.18 26.83
N ASP A 159 -9.73 -13.24 25.92
CA ASP A 159 -10.67 -14.37 25.75
C ASP A 159 -10.11 -15.52 24.89
N GLY A 160 -8.86 -15.41 24.43
CA GLY A 160 -8.19 -16.37 23.55
C GLY A 160 -8.50 -16.18 22.06
N GLY A 161 -9.31 -15.18 21.70
CA GLY A 161 -9.55 -14.81 20.31
C GLY A 161 -8.37 -14.05 19.67
N MET A 162 -8.39 -13.94 18.35
CA MET A 162 -7.43 -13.11 17.60
C MET A 162 -8.16 -11.91 16.99
N ALA A 163 -7.50 -10.76 17.02
CA ALA A 163 -7.94 -9.54 16.36
C ALA A 163 -6.78 -8.89 15.60
N THR A 164 -7.11 -8.03 14.65
CA THR A 164 -6.12 -7.28 13.86
C THR A 164 -6.35 -5.78 14.02
N VAL A 165 -5.28 -5.06 14.35
CA VAL A 165 -5.24 -3.59 14.30
C VAL A 165 -4.68 -3.18 12.95
N TRP A 166 -5.38 -2.26 12.28
CA TRP A 166 -5.04 -1.82 10.93
C TRP A 166 -4.53 -0.38 11.02
N GLN A 167 -3.48 -0.07 10.28
CA GLN A 167 -2.86 1.26 10.30
C GLN A 167 -3.88 2.34 9.94
N GLU A 168 -4.74 2.02 8.98
CA GLU A 168 -5.77 2.86 8.40
C GLU A 168 -6.88 3.22 9.41
N LEU A 169 -7.02 2.40 10.45
CA LEU A 169 -8.04 2.55 11.49
C LEU A 169 -7.48 3.12 12.79
N THR A 170 -6.19 3.47 12.80
CA THR A 170 -5.51 4.01 13.98
C THR A 170 -5.14 5.47 13.73
N TYR A 171 -3.98 5.78 13.15
CA TYR A 171 -3.55 7.17 12.89
C TYR A 171 -2.89 7.33 11.52
N PRO A 172 -3.64 7.32 10.40
CA PRO A 172 -3.04 7.55 9.08
C PRO A 172 -2.41 8.96 9.00
N PRO A 173 -1.19 9.14 8.47
CA PRO A 173 -0.31 8.16 7.80
C PRO A 173 0.73 7.47 8.71
N VAL A 174 0.67 7.62 10.03
CA VAL A 174 1.65 7.11 10.99
C VAL A 174 1.74 5.58 10.92
N PRO A 175 2.95 5.01 10.74
CA PRO A 175 3.15 3.56 10.74
C PRO A 175 2.73 2.89 12.06
N LEU A 176 2.16 1.68 12.01
CA LEU A 176 1.73 1.00 13.25
C LEU A 176 2.89 0.65 14.18
N ASP A 177 4.08 0.35 13.65
CA ASP A 177 5.28 0.05 14.44
C ASP A 177 5.89 1.29 15.15
N TRP A 178 5.32 2.47 14.92
CA TRP A 178 5.58 3.67 15.72
C TRP A 178 4.64 3.78 16.93
N THR A 179 3.48 3.13 16.86
CA THR A 179 2.40 3.32 17.83
C THR A 179 2.17 2.08 18.70
N LEU A 180 2.63 0.91 18.22
CA LEU A 180 2.51 -0.37 18.88
C LEU A 180 3.86 -1.10 18.95
N VAL A 181 4.04 -1.94 19.96
CA VAL A 181 5.17 -2.87 20.06
C VAL A 181 4.72 -4.27 20.46
N PRO A 182 5.42 -5.35 20.07
CA PRO A 182 5.08 -6.70 20.52
C PRO A 182 5.16 -6.80 22.05
N GLY A 183 4.21 -7.53 22.65
CA GLY A 183 4.05 -7.64 24.10
C GLY A 183 3.24 -6.52 24.75
N GLN A 184 2.91 -5.45 24.02
CA GLN A 184 2.08 -4.36 24.55
C GLN A 184 0.65 -4.81 24.82
N ARG A 185 0.12 -4.43 25.99
CA ARG A 185 -1.29 -4.52 26.34
C ARG A 185 -2.07 -3.38 25.70
N VAL A 186 -3.04 -3.70 24.85
CA VAL A 186 -3.91 -2.75 24.16
C VAL A 186 -5.36 -2.94 24.58
N GLN A 187 -6.12 -1.85 24.56
CA GLN A 187 -7.56 -1.84 24.78
C GLN A 187 -8.19 -1.10 23.61
N GLY A 188 -9.28 -1.64 23.08
CA GLY A 188 -9.90 -1.06 21.89
C GLY A 188 -11.32 -1.54 21.66
N ALA A 189 -11.93 -0.95 20.64
CA ALA A 189 -13.23 -1.33 20.11
C ALA A 189 -13.04 -2.42 19.05
N LEU A 190 -13.51 -3.64 19.34
CA LEU A 190 -13.49 -4.78 18.42
C LEU A 190 -14.79 -4.80 17.62
N ASP A 191 -14.66 -4.78 16.30
CA ASP A 191 -15.73 -5.14 15.39
C ASP A 191 -15.77 -6.66 15.21
N VAL A 192 -16.76 -7.31 15.84
CA VAL A 192 -16.83 -8.78 15.94
C VAL A 192 -16.87 -9.49 14.58
N PRO A 193 -17.66 -9.07 13.57
CA PRO A 193 -17.71 -9.75 12.27
C PRO A 193 -16.40 -9.71 11.50
N THR A 194 -15.63 -8.62 11.60
CA THR A 194 -14.40 -8.42 10.82
C THR A 194 -13.12 -8.72 11.62
N HIS A 195 -13.25 -8.96 12.93
CA HIS A 195 -12.14 -9.11 13.87
C HIS A 195 -11.13 -7.93 13.81
N ARG A 196 -11.64 -6.73 13.50
CA ARG A 196 -10.86 -5.49 13.48
C ARG A 196 -10.91 -4.83 14.83
N LEU A 197 -9.74 -4.51 15.36
CA LEU A 197 -9.60 -3.81 16.63
C LEU A 197 -9.14 -2.37 16.38
N ASN A 198 -10.00 -1.41 16.72
CA ASN A 198 -9.63 0.00 16.76
C ASN A 198 -9.08 0.35 18.16
N VAL A 199 -7.82 0.77 18.22
CA VAL A 199 -7.09 1.13 19.45
C VAL A 199 -6.85 2.65 19.58
N GLU A 200 -7.44 3.45 18.69
CA GLU A 200 -7.37 4.90 18.69
C GLU A 200 -7.88 5.46 20.03
N VAL A 201 -7.17 6.45 20.56
CA VAL A 201 -7.55 7.13 21.79
C VAL A 201 -7.91 8.57 21.49
N LYS A 202 -8.84 9.09 22.29
CA LYS A 202 -9.22 10.51 22.20
C LYS A 202 -7.99 11.40 22.36
N PRO A 203 -7.91 12.51 21.62
CA PRO A 203 -6.81 13.46 21.77
C PRO A 203 -6.70 13.94 23.22
N PRO A 204 -5.46 14.18 23.71
CA PRO A 204 -5.27 14.75 25.03
C PRO A 204 -5.87 16.14 25.11
N THR A 205 -6.47 16.48 26.25
CA THR A 205 -6.99 17.83 26.51
C THR A 205 -5.85 18.80 26.79
N ASN A 206 -6.08 20.11 26.61
CA ASN A 206 -5.11 21.15 26.98
C ASN A 206 -4.61 21.01 28.42
N ALA A 207 -5.49 20.64 29.36
CA ALA A 207 -5.12 20.39 30.75
C ALA A 207 -4.16 19.19 30.91
N ALA A 208 -4.38 18.10 30.16
CA ALA A 208 -3.49 16.94 30.16
C ALA A 208 -2.12 17.29 29.55
N ILE A 209 -2.10 18.09 28.48
CA ILE A 209 -0.86 18.59 27.87
C ILE A 209 -0.10 19.45 28.87
N ALA A 210 -0.76 20.42 29.50
CA ALA A 210 -0.14 21.32 30.46
C ALA A 210 0.40 20.62 31.71
N THR A 211 -0.23 19.51 32.11
CA THR A 211 0.27 18.65 33.19
C THR A 211 1.51 17.87 32.75
N ARG A 212 1.55 17.43 31.48
CA ARG A 212 2.61 16.57 30.94
C ARG A 212 3.84 17.36 30.48
N PHE A 213 3.63 18.57 29.99
CA PHE A 213 4.63 19.49 29.49
C PHE A 213 4.43 20.82 30.22
N PRO A 214 5.28 21.15 31.19
CA PRO A 214 5.22 22.46 31.84
C PRO A 214 5.52 23.57 30.83
N ASN A 215 5.07 24.78 31.13
CA ASN A 215 5.38 25.94 30.29
C ASN A 215 6.91 26.11 30.16
N GLY A 216 7.38 26.25 28.92
CA GLY A 216 8.80 26.30 28.58
C GLY A 216 9.48 24.93 28.40
N GLY A 217 8.78 23.81 28.65
CA GLY A 217 9.33 22.48 28.44
C GLY A 217 9.49 22.15 26.95
N ILE A 218 10.52 21.38 26.59
CA ILE A 218 10.78 20.96 25.22
C ILE A 218 10.28 19.53 25.00
N THR A 219 9.66 19.27 23.86
CA THR A 219 9.24 17.93 23.41
C THR A 219 9.34 17.85 21.90
N LEU A 220 9.21 16.66 21.33
CA LEU A 220 9.16 16.49 19.87
C LEU A 220 7.78 16.79 19.31
N ALA A 221 7.77 17.35 18.10
CA ALA A 221 6.59 17.55 17.27
C ALA A 221 6.87 17.12 15.83
N LEU A 222 5.85 16.57 15.17
CA LEU A 222 5.92 16.20 13.75
C LEU A 222 5.52 17.38 12.87
N VAL A 223 6.31 17.70 11.87
CA VAL A 223 5.97 18.69 10.84
C VAL A 223 4.97 18.06 9.87
N GLN A 224 3.72 18.52 9.90
CA GLN A 224 2.66 17.99 9.03
C GLN A 224 2.52 18.76 7.72
N LYS A 225 2.64 20.08 7.78
CA LYS A 225 2.50 20.97 6.62
C LYS A 225 3.41 22.16 6.76
N VAL A 226 3.97 22.59 5.63
CA VAL A 226 4.84 23.77 5.58
C VAL A 226 4.40 24.70 4.46
N SER A 227 4.56 26.00 4.71
CA SER A 227 4.38 27.07 3.74
C SER A 227 5.45 28.13 3.98
N ALA A 228 5.63 29.09 3.08
CA ALA A 228 6.65 30.13 3.23
C ALA A 228 6.58 30.93 4.55
N GLN A 229 5.43 31.00 5.22
CA GLN A 229 5.22 31.84 6.43
C GLN A 229 4.71 31.10 7.66
N ARG A 230 4.28 29.84 7.52
CA ARG A 230 3.64 29.06 8.59
C ARG A 230 3.98 27.59 8.47
N ALA A 231 4.02 26.91 9.61
CA ALA A 231 4.10 25.46 9.70
C ALA A 231 2.98 24.93 10.59
N VAL A 232 2.56 23.70 10.34
CA VAL A 232 1.61 22.95 11.18
C VAL A 232 2.39 21.81 11.83
N LEU A 233 2.50 21.86 13.16
CA LEU A 233 3.21 20.87 13.96
C LEU A 233 2.23 20.02 14.76
N ALA A 234 2.48 18.73 14.90
CA ALA A 234 1.65 17.82 15.67
C ALA A 234 2.38 17.26 16.89
N LEU A 235 1.83 17.49 18.08
CA LEU A 235 2.28 16.85 19.33
C LEU A 235 1.66 15.45 19.51
N HIS A 236 0.49 15.25 18.90
CA HIS A 236 -0.24 13.99 18.84
C HIS A 236 -0.96 13.94 17.48
N PRO A 237 -1.26 12.77 16.88
CA PRO A 237 -1.89 12.68 15.56
C PRO A 237 -3.17 13.52 15.37
N HIS A 238 -3.96 13.69 16.43
CA HIS A 238 -5.18 14.52 16.44
C HIS A 238 -5.02 15.90 17.07
N LEU A 239 -3.79 16.34 17.34
CA LEU A 239 -3.48 17.62 17.97
C LEU A 239 -2.40 18.34 17.17
N SER A 240 -2.86 19.21 16.28
CA SER A 240 -2.02 20.05 15.44
C SER A 240 -2.07 21.50 15.91
N ILE A 241 -0.91 22.13 15.94
CA ILE A 241 -0.70 23.53 16.35
C ILE A 241 -0.07 24.25 15.16
N THR A 242 -0.66 25.38 14.77
CA THR A 242 -0.10 26.22 13.72
C THR A 242 0.83 27.25 14.33
N ILE A 243 2.06 27.29 13.83
CA ILE A 243 3.07 28.28 14.21
C ILE A 243 3.42 29.17 13.02
N THR A 244 3.99 30.32 13.32
CA THR A 244 4.37 31.33 12.33
C THR A 244 5.89 31.40 12.18
N ARG A 245 6.36 32.07 11.13
CA ARG A 245 7.79 32.33 10.92
C ARG A 245 8.48 32.90 12.18
N ALA A 246 7.82 33.80 12.91
CA ALA A 246 8.40 34.43 14.10
C ALA A 246 8.63 33.44 15.25
N ASP A 247 7.89 32.32 15.28
CA ASP A 247 8.09 31.25 16.26
C ASP A 247 9.23 30.31 15.86
N ILE A 248 9.74 30.40 14.62
CA ILE A 248 10.74 29.49 14.05
C ILE A 248 12.09 30.18 13.91
N SER A 249 12.10 31.40 13.37
CA SER A 249 13.31 32.19 13.21
C SER A 249 13.05 33.67 13.51
N PRO A 250 13.97 34.34 14.23
CA PRO A 250 13.90 35.78 14.44
C PRO A 250 14.16 36.57 13.15
N ASN A 251 14.81 35.99 12.14
CA ASN A 251 15.16 36.68 10.90
C ASN A 251 13.94 36.83 9.96
N PRO A 252 13.50 38.06 9.62
CA PRO A 252 12.34 38.30 8.77
C PRO A 252 12.49 37.83 7.33
N LEU A 253 13.72 37.59 6.86
CA LEU A 253 14.00 37.12 5.49
C LEU A 253 13.90 35.60 5.35
N ASP A 254 13.88 34.87 6.46
CA ASP A 254 13.81 33.41 6.42
C ASP A 254 12.43 32.95 5.98
N LYS A 255 12.40 31.92 5.15
CA LYS A 255 11.17 31.24 4.75
C LYS A 255 11.05 29.95 5.52
N VAL A 256 9.85 29.68 6.01
CA VAL A 256 9.57 28.51 6.85
C VAL A 256 9.72 27.20 6.08
N ASP A 257 9.40 27.19 4.78
CA ASP A 257 9.58 26.07 3.85
C ASP A 257 11.03 25.80 3.44
N ALA A 258 11.97 26.68 3.80
CA ALA A 258 13.40 26.43 3.66
C ALA A 258 14.04 25.87 4.94
N LEU A 259 13.34 25.96 6.08
CA LEU A 259 13.86 25.55 7.39
C LEU A 259 13.25 24.24 7.90
N LEU A 260 12.07 23.86 7.41
CA LEU A 260 11.33 22.68 7.85
C LEU A 260 10.83 21.90 6.63
N SER A 261 10.93 20.57 6.68
CA SER A 261 10.33 19.69 5.68
C SER A 261 9.12 18.96 6.26
N GLU A 262 8.14 18.68 5.41
CA GLU A 262 7.01 17.84 5.80
C GLU A 262 7.50 16.43 6.16
N GLY A 263 7.04 15.90 7.29
CA GLY A 263 7.47 14.61 7.81
C GLY A 263 8.64 14.67 8.80
N ASP A 264 9.29 15.83 8.96
CA ASP A 264 10.38 15.99 9.93
C ASP A 264 9.87 15.92 11.38
N VAL A 265 10.72 15.42 12.27
CA VAL A 265 10.48 15.43 13.71
C VAL A 265 11.42 16.45 14.35
N VAL A 266 10.86 17.50 14.94
CA VAL A 266 11.63 18.63 15.48
C VAL A 266 11.38 18.81 16.97
N ALA A 267 12.40 19.27 17.69
CA ALA A 267 12.25 19.70 19.07
C ALA A 267 11.53 21.07 19.11
N ALA A 268 10.51 21.19 19.96
CA ALA A 268 9.71 22.38 20.09
C ALA A 268 9.45 22.69 21.57
N ARG A 269 9.59 23.96 21.93
CA ARG A 269 9.25 24.50 23.24
C ARG A 269 7.74 24.69 23.35
N VAL A 270 7.15 24.16 24.41
CA VAL A 270 5.72 24.27 24.72
C VAL A 270 5.47 25.57 25.48
N ILE A 271 4.60 26.43 24.93
CA ILE A 271 4.23 27.71 25.53
C ILE A 271 2.75 27.69 25.91
N HIS A 272 2.44 28.00 27.16
CA HIS A 272 1.08 28.16 27.64
C HIS A 272 0.67 29.63 27.51
N LEU A 273 -0.26 29.92 26.60
CA LEU A 273 -0.79 31.26 26.40
C LEU A 273 -1.70 31.65 27.58
N PRO A 274 -1.85 32.95 27.89
CA PRO A 274 -2.76 33.42 28.94
C PRO A 274 -4.23 32.99 28.73
N SER A 275 -4.61 32.66 27.50
CA SER A 275 -5.92 32.11 27.14
C SER A 275 -6.13 30.66 27.57
N GLY A 276 -5.10 29.98 28.07
CA GLY A 276 -5.11 28.53 28.37
C GLY A 276 -4.90 27.65 27.14
N ALA A 277 -4.60 28.24 25.98
CA ALA A 277 -4.21 27.51 24.78
C ALA A 277 -2.72 27.14 24.83
N VAL A 278 -2.39 26.01 24.20
CA VAL A 278 -1.00 25.56 24.02
C VAL A 278 -0.48 26.05 22.67
N HIS A 279 0.72 26.60 22.67
CA HIS A 279 1.45 27.08 21.50
C HIS A 279 2.84 26.45 21.46
N LEU A 280 3.52 26.52 20.32
CA LEU A 280 4.87 25.96 20.13
C LEU A 280 5.84 27.01 19.60
N CYS A 281 7.10 26.92 20.01
CA CYS A 281 8.19 27.78 19.54
C CYS A 281 9.46 26.95 19.30
N LEU A 282 10.17 27.26 18.21
CA LEU A 282 11.41 26.61 17.78
C LEU A 282 12.63 27.56 17.84
N SER A 283 12.41 28.88 17.81
CA SER A 283 13.49 29.88 17.67
C SER A 283 14.43 30.03 18.89
N ASP A 284 14.21 29.25 19.93
CA ASP A 284 14.86 29.35 21.24
C ASP A 284 14.90 27.96 21.87
N VAL A 285 15.41 26.97 21.13
CA VAL A 285 15.58 25.58 21.58
C VAL A 285 17.04 25.22 21.37
N ASP A 286 17.78 25.03 22.47
CA ASP A 286 19.18 24.62 22.41
C ASP A 286 19.30 23.08 22.49
N ASP A 287 20.29 22.51 21.78
CA ASP A 287 20.49 21.06 21.66
C ASP A 287 20.87 20.37 22.98
N ASP A 288 21.33 21.12 23.98
CA ASP A 288 21.71 20.61 25.31
C ASP A 288 20.57 20.62 26.33
N GLU A 289 19.41 21.17 25.97
CA GLU A 289 18.24 21.17 26.85
C GLU A 289 17.55 19.80 26.91
N PRO A 290 17.02 19.41 28.09
CA PRO A 290 16.37 18.12 28.25
C PRO A 290 15.03 18.05 27.49
N VAL A 291 14.98 17.20 26.48
CA VAL A 291 13.76 16.90 25.73
C VAL A 291 12.87 15.93 26.53
N LEU A 292 11.67 16.39 26.88
CA LEU A 292 10.66 15.57 27.53
C LEU A 292 10.14 14.50 26.55
N PRO A 293 9.86 13.27 27.00
CA PRO A 293 9.40 12.23 26.09
C PRO A 293 8.11 12.63 25.38
N PRO A 294 7.95 12.33 24.09
CA PRO A 294 6.71 12.60 23.37
C PRO A 294 5.51 11.82 23.94
N LEU A 295 4.31 12.21 23.53
CA LEU A 295 3.09 11.50 23.88
C LEU A 295 3.09 10.08 23.27
N ALA A 296 2.34 9.16 23.88
CA ALA A 296 2.03 7.90 23.20
C ALA A 296 0.76 8.09 22.37
N ALA A 297 0.75 7.61 21.14
CA ALA A 297 -0.44 7.65 20.30
C ALA A 297 -1.48 6.60 20.73
N VAL A 298 -1.06 5.47 21.29
CA VAL A 298 -1.94 4.44 21.84
C VAL A 298 -1.66 4.29 23.33
N ARG A 299 -2.68 3.95 24.13
CA ARG A 299 -2.51 3.64 25.56
C ARG A 299 -1.44 2.57 25.77
N ASN A 300 -0.54 2.82 26.71
CA ASN A 300 0.61 1.97 27.03
C ASN A 300 1.57 1.72 25.84
N GLY A 301 1.47 2.51 24.78
CA GLY A 301 2.35 2.44 23.63
C GLY A 301 3.66 3.18 23.84
N PRO A 302 4.64 2.97 22.94
CA PRO A 302 5.83 3.80 22.89
C PRO A 302 5.46 5.27 22.59
N PRO A 303 6.36 6.22 22.90
CA PRO A 303 6.29 7.56 22.34
C PRO A 303 6.23 7.49 20.82
N TRP A 304 5.27 8.19 20.22
CA TRP A 304 5.02 8.07 18.79
C TRP A 304 6.07 8.76 17.92
N LEU A 305 6.81 9.72 18.50
CA LEU A 305 7.89 10.46 17.84
C LEU A 305 9.25 10.10 18.43
N ARG A 306 10.28 10.15 17.59
CA ARG A 306 11.70 9.99 17.93
C ARG A 306 12.50 10.90 17.00
N GLU A 307 13.53 11.58 17.50
CA GLU A 307 14.33 12.57 16.75
C GLU A 307 14.90 12.01 15.43
N ASN A 308 15.38 10.77 15.45
CA ASN A 308 16.01 10.13 14.29
C ASN A 308 15.03 9.24 13.50
N ARG A 309 13.77 9.66 13.40
CA ARG A 309 12.72 8.87 12.73
C ARG A 309 11.72 9.79 12.02
N PRO A 310 12.06 10.33 10.84
CA PRO A 310 11.13 11.12 10.05
C PRO A 310 10.02 10.24 9.47
N LEU A 311 8.83 10.83 9.29
CA LEU A 311 7.63 10.14 8.78
C LEU A 311 7.74 9.85 7.29
N LEU A 312 8.44 10.72 6.56
CA LEU A 312 8.84 10.46 5.18
C LEU A 312 10.29 9.95 5.19
N PRO A 313 10.60 8.88 4.44
CA PRO A 313 12.00 8.48 4.27
C PRO A 313 12.78 9.65 3.65
N ILE A 314 13.92 9.97 4.25
CA ILE A 314 14.89 10.90 3.65
C ILE A 314 15.28 10.28 2.33
N VAL A 315 14.97 10.95 1.22
CA VAL A 315 15.62 10.64 -0.04
C VAL A 315 17.04 11.15 0.16
N GLU A 316 17.96 10.26 0.53
CA GLU A 316 19.37 10.55 0.37
C GLU A 316 19.54 10.79 -1.14
N GLU A 317 19.70 12.06 -1.54
CA GLU A 317 20.26 12.36 -2.84
C GLU A 317 21.65 11.72 -2.80
N ASP A 318 21.83 10.62 -3.54
CA ASP A 318 23.13 9.97 -3.70
C ASP A 318 24.14 11.04 -4.16
N GLU A 319 24.92 11.62 -3.25
CA GLU A 319 26.01 12.55 -3.54
C GLU A 319 27.20 11.86 -4.25
N HIS A 320 26.99 10.70 -4.88
CA HIS A 320 28.01 9.92 -5.58
C HIS A 320 27.61 9.58 -7.03
N ALA A 321 26.94 10.52 -7.72
CA ALA A 321 26.74 10.46 -9.17
C ALA A 321 27.50 11.58 -9.92
N ASP A 322 28.75 11.82 -9.54
CA ASP A 322 29.74 12.44 -10.44
C ASP A 322 30.62 11.33 -11.04
N GLU A 323 29.98 10.41 -11.78
CA GLU A 323 30.68 9.62 -12.78
C GLU A 323 30.61 10.37 -14.13
N PRO A 324 31.74 10.64 -14.80
CA PRO A 324 31.73 11.40 -16.03
C PRO A 324 30.94 10.64 -17.10
N VAL A 325 29.94 11.32 -17.65
CA VAL A 325 29.15 10.90 -18.82
C VAL A 325 30.11 10.54 -19.97
N LEU A 326 30.34 9.25 -20.18
CA LEU A 326 30.86 8.75 -21.44
C LEU A 326 29.72 8.83 -22.46
N GLU A 327 29.91 9.68 -23.47
CA GLU A 327 29.02 9.81 -24.61
C GLU A 327 28.65 8.44 -25.19
N PRO A 328 27.35 8.16 -25.45
CA PRO A 328 26.96 6.90 -26.07
C PRO A 328 27.44 6.89 -27.53
N ALA A 329 28.46 6.08 -27.78
CA ALA A 329 28.86 5.70 -29.13
C ALA A 329 27.72 4.90 -29.80
N SER A 330 27.23 5.47 -30.90
CA SER A 330 26.59 4.82 -32.06
C SER A 330 25.55 3.72 -31.82
N ALA A 331 24.31 4.04 -32.21
CA ALA A 331 23.18 3.13 -32.30
C ALA A 331 23.51 1.82 -33.05
N GLN A 332 23.51 0.70 -32.33
CA GLN A 332 23.37 -0.64 -32.92
C GLN A 332 21.89 -1.01 -32.97
N SER A 333 21.48 -1.55 -34.12
CA SER A 333 20.07 -1.76 -34.47
C SER A 333 19.36 -2.81 -33.58
N PRO A 334 18.01 -2.75 -33.46
CA PRO A 334 17.22 -3.67 -32.60
C PRO A 334 17.38 -5.16 -32.92
N VAL A 335 17.98 -5.51 -34.07
CA VAL A 335 18.16 -6.89 -34.54
C VAL A 335 19.37 -7.57 -33.89
N GLU A 336 20.37 -6.82 -33.43
CA GLU A 336 21.54 -7.37 -32.74
C GLU A 336 21.26 -7.69 -31.26
N TYR A 337 20.43 -6.89 -30.59
CA TYR A 337 20.01 -7.14 -29.20
C TYR A 337 19.18 -8.44 -29.10
N ALA A 338 18.28 -8.69 -30.06
CA ALA A 338 17.50 -9.92 -30.10
C ALA A 338 18.37 -11.18 -30.35
N ARG A 339 19.47 -11.04 -31.11
CA ARG A 339 20.42 -12.15 -31.35
C ARG A 339 21.31 -12.42 -30.14
N ALA A 340 21.79 -11.39 -29.45
CA ALA A 340 22.59 -11.55 -28.24
C ALA A 340 21.77 -12.16 -27.08
N HIS A 341 20.50 -11.73 -26.94
CA HIS A 341 19.62 -12.26 -25.91
C HIS A 341 19.18 -13.71 -26.19
N ALA A 342 18.96 -14.09 -27.45
CA ALA A 342 18.67 -15.48 -27.82
C ALA A 342 19.88 -16.42 -27.63
N ALA A 343 21.11 -15.92 -27.87
CA ALA A 343 22.33 -16.69 -27.64
C ALA A 343 22.62 -16.90 -26.13
N SER A 344 22.32 -15.91 -25.29
CA SER A 344 22.47 -16.01 -23.82
C SER A 344 21.51 -17.04 -23.21
N VAL A 345 20.24 -17.04 -23.64
CA VAL A 345 19.21 -17.96 -23.12
C VAL A 345 19.49 -19.42 -23.53
N LEU A 346 20.06 -19.64 -24.72
CA LEU A 346 20.48 -20.98 -25.15
C LEU A 346 21.71 -21.49 -24.37
N ALA A 347 22.63 -20.60 -23.98
CA ALA A 347 23.80 -20.97 -23.18
C ALA A 347 23.42 -21.32 -21.73
N GLU A 348 22.53 -20.55 -21.10
CA GLU A 348 22.06 -20.82 -19.73
C GLU A 348 21.23 -22.12 -19.63
N THR A 349 20.42 -22.41 -20.65
CA THR A 349 19.63 -23.66 -20.69
C THR A 349 20.53 -24.89 -20.81
N SER A 350 21.60 -24.80 -21.60
CA SER A 350 22.56 -25.90 -21.78
C SER A 350 23.43 -26.13 -20.53
N GLN A 351 23.73 -25.07 -19.78
CA GLN A 351 24.46 -25.15 -18.51
C GLN A 351 23.60 -25.74 -17.39
N ALA A 352 22.30 -25.40 -17.35
CA ALA A 352 21.33 -26.00 -16.42
C ALA A 352 21.09 -27.50 -16.69
N GLU A 353 21.04 -27.93 -17.95
CA GLU A 353 20.95 -29.35 -18.31
C GLU A 353 22.22 -30.13 -17.92
N LEU A 354 23.41 -29.55 -18.08
CA LEU A 354 24.67 -30.16 -17.66
C LEU A 354 24.79 -30.32 -16.13
N VAL A 355 24.27 -29.34 -15.37
CA VAL A 355 24.22 -29.41 -13.90
C VAL A 355 23.19 -30.44 -13.42
N ALA A 356 22.04 -30.56 -14.10
CA ALA A 356 21.05 -31.59 -13.81
C ALA A 356 21.55 -33.01 -14.12
N LEU A 357 22.31 -33.19 -15.22
CA LEU A 357 22.93 -34.48 -15.57
C LEU A 357 24.03 -34.89 -14.58
N ALA A 358 24.79 -33.92 -14.05
CA ALA A 358 25.82 -34.17 -13.03
C ALA A 358 25.21 -34.51 -11.65
N ALA A 359 24.06 -33.92 -11.30
CA ALA A 359 23.36 -34.21 -10.05
C ALA A 359 22.72 -35.62 -10.03
N MET A 360 22.35 -36.18 -11.19
CA MET A 360 21.84 -37.55 -11.30
C MET A 360 22.94 -38.63 -11.28
N ALA A 361 24.22 -38.26 -11.38
CA ALA A 361 25.35 -39.20 -11.34
C ALA A 361 25.87 -39.52 -9.92
N HIS A 362 25.33 -38.88 -8.88
CA HIS A 362 25.81 -39.02 -7.48
C HIS A 362 24.87 -39.77 -6.54
N LEU A 363 23.84 -40.44 -7.06
CA LEU A 363 22.92 -41.26 -6.27
C LEU A 363 22.72 -42.64 -6.89
N ASP A 364 23.79 -43.43 -7.04
CA ASP A 364 23.65 -44.90 -7.07
C ASP A 364 25.01 -45.62 -6.88
N GLU A 365 25.49 -45.72 -5.64
CA GLU A 365 26.63 -46.58 -5.29
C GLU A 365 26.27 -47.54 -4.16
N SER A 366 25.22 -48.35 -4.34
CA SER A 366 25.02 -49.52 -3.49
C SER A 366 24.07 -50.57 -4.07
N PHE A 367 24.27 -51.05 -5.30
CA PHE A 367 23.74 -52.36 -5.72
C PHE A 367 24.59 -52.94 -6.87
N ARG A 368 25.38 -53.99 -6.58
CA ARG A 368 26.03 -54.83 -7.61
C ARG A 368 25.32 -56.18 -7.72
N PRO A 369 24.65 -56.48 -8.84
CA PRO A 369 24.40 -57.84 -9.27
C PRO A 369 25.42 -58.31 -10.34
N PRO A 370 25.69 -59.62 -10.42
CA PRO A 370 26.72 -60.19 -11.30
C PRO A 370 26.29 -60.28 -12.77
N ARG A 371 27.31 -60.26 -13.65
CA ARG A 371 27.20 -60.24 -15.12
C ARG A 371 26.63 -61.55 -15.70
N PRO A 372 25.76 -61.46 -16.73
CA PRO A 372 25.62 -62.49 -17.74
C PRO A 372 26.34 -62.15 -19.07
N SER A 373 26.63 -63.23 -19.80
CA SER A 373 27.49 -63.44 -20.98
C SER A 373 27.01 -62.81 -22.31
N PRO A 374 27.87 -62.78 -23.37
CA PRO A 374 27.57 -62.16 -24.65
C PRO A 374 26.57 -62.98 -25.47
N GLY A 375 25.64 -62.28 -26.12
CA GLY A 375 24.53 -62.88 -26.85
C GLY A 375 24.88 -63.44 -28.22
N PRO A 376 23.90 -64.01 -28.95
CA PRO A 376 24.02 -64.29 -30.36
C PRO A 376 23.02 -63.49 -31.20
N GLY A 377 23.53 -62.90 -32.29
CA GLY A 377 23.00 -63.15 -33.63
C GLY A 377 21.83 -62.30 -34.13
N ARG A 378 22.11 -61.54 -35.19
CA ARG A 378 21.14 -60.95 -36.11
C ARG A 378 20.29 -62.03 -36.81
N SER A 379 19.04 -61.72 -37.13
CA SER A 379 18.29 -62.36 -38.23
C SER A 379 17.31 -61.35 -38.85
N HIS A 380 17.37 -61.26 -40.18
CA HIS A 380 16.52 -60.44 -41.05
C HIS A 380 15.11 -61.03 -41.24
N ALA A 381 14.25 -60.23 -41.90
CA ALA A 381 13.01 -60.54 -42.67
C ALA A 381 11.72 -60.05 -41.99
N ALA A 382 10.68 -59.50 -42.65
CA ALA A 382 10.40 -59.15 -44.05
C ALA A 382 9.23 -58.13 -44.08
N ARG A 383 8.95 -57.58 -45.27
CA ARG A 383 7.99 -56.51 -45.60
C ARG A 383 6.52 -56.97 -45.73
N HIS A 384 5.61 -56.03 -45.36
CA HIS A 384 4.29 -55.67 -45.96
C HIS A 384 3.10 -56.66 -45.92
N PRO A 385 1.81 -56.23 -46.11
CA PRO A 385 1.28 -54.94 -46.62
C PRO A 385 0.05 -54.30 -45.90
N THR A 386 -0.26 -53.10 -46.41
CA THR A 386 -1.42 -52.17 -46.45
C THR A 386 -2.88 -52.65 -46.28
N ALA A 387 -3.72 -51.75 -45.72
CA ALA A 387 -5.10 -51.30 -46.12
C ALA A 387 -5.80 -50.66 -44.89
N ALA A 388 -6.75 -49.72 -44.91
CA ALA A 388 -7.30 -48.73 -45.85
C ALA A 388 -8.23 -47.79 -45.02
N ALA A 389 -8.51 -46.60 -45.53
CA ALA A 389 -9.23 -45.49 -44.89
C ALA A 389 -10.77 -45.60 -44.88
N ILE A 390 -11.45 -44.86 -43.99
CA ILE A 390 -12.92 -44.64 -43.97
C ILE A 390 -13.20 -43.12 -44.00
N PRO A 391 -14.12 -42.59 -44.85
CA PRO A 391 -14.27 -41.16 -45.11
C PRO A 391 -15.46 -40.47 -44.42
N PHE A 392 -15.36 -39.14 -44.44
CA PHE A 392 -16.32 -38.09 -44.05
C PHE A 392 -17.66 -38.13 -44.82
N ARG A 393 -18.76 -37.67 -44.19
CA ARG A 393 -20.02 -37.30 -44.87
C ARG A 393 -20.63 -36.03 -44.27
N VAL A 394 -20.96 -35.09 -45.15
CA VAL A 394 -21.75 -33.86 -44.92
C VAL A 394 -23.12 -34.07 -45.57
N ALA A 395 -24.20 -33.50 -45.00
CA ALA A 395 -25.55 -33.54 -45.56
C ALA A 395 -26.07 -32.12 -45.90
N PRO A 396 -26.94 -31.96 -46.93
CA PRO A 396 -27.37 -30.66 -47.45
C PRO A 396 -28.79 -30.22 -47.02
N THR A 397 -29.04 -28.92 -47.18
CA THR A 397 -30.29 -28.16 -47.03
C THR A 397 -31.28 -28.38 -48.20
N PRO A 398 -32.60 -28.23 -47.99
CA PRO A 398 -33.54 -27.95 -49.08
C PRO A 398 -34.31 -26.63 -48.89
N ALA A 399 -34.63 -25.98 -50.00
CA ALA A 399 -35.67 -24.96 -50.14
C ALA A 399 -36.34 -25.12 -51.52
N PRO A 400 -37.63 -24.75 -51.69
CA PRO A 400 -38.15 -24.26 -52.95
C PRO A 400 -37.95 -22.74 -53.10
#